data_AF-A0A7X9BCN6-F1
#
_entry.id   AF-A0A7X9BCN6-F1
#
_cell.length_a   1.000
_cell.length_b   1.000
_cell.length_c   1.000
_cell.angle_alpha   90.00
_cell.angle_beta   90.00
_cell.angle_gamma   90.00
#
_symmetry.space_group_name_H-M   'P 1'
#
loop_
_entity.id
_entity.type
_entity.pdbx_description
1 polymer ?
#
loop_
_entity_poly.entity_id
_entity_poly.type
_entity_poly.pdbx_seq_one_letter_code
_entity_poly.pdbx_strand_id
1 'polypeptide(L)'
;MKIDILNLKQKLSLLKVMRDKMPDGKEKDVILIDIEKIEEILQYIKGENFTREHHILEEYCEKHSDFKTDQFIQENSKNIYMELYNLYDKDLPIKFCFNRKFKEDEYFAIIESFLRYINPEMLSIFHSMIQDKQIEINEKLSLNAEGYCYKLLSDDTCYILSAYNNKMSKATNLPYELAHAYQAGKFHGLDDMLKYYNSYFKESYPIFIEYTFGEFLRPRGYDRDILKIESNIIYNLIARITYAFDRVSSPEEFIIDGQFKKITSLLLAMYLINEYKKSKFNGLQIAKDMNDLLFQNRQFEIFKQIGLENLLNSGMTAVVNYKRSVRSKK
;
A
#
# COMPACT_ATOMS: atom_id res chain seq x y z
N MET A 1 8.52 19.43 4.36
CA MET A 1 7.35 19.81 3.50
C MET A 1 6.06 19.85 4.31
N LYS A 2 5.11 20.73 3.98
CA LYS A 2 3.82 20.84 4.70
C LYS A 2 2.64 21.10 3.77
N ILE A 3 1.49 20.54 4.12
CA ILE A 3 0.23 20.78 3.41
C ILE A 3 -0.24 22.23 3.62
N ASP A 4 -0.85 22.82 2.58
CA ASP A 4 -1.53 24.12 2.71
C ASP A 4 -2.84 23.98 3.51
N ILE A 5 -2.73 24.13 4.83
CA ILE A 5 -3.84 24.00 5.77
C ILE A 5 -4.95 25.03 5.48
N LEU A 6 -4.61 26.23 5.01
CA LEU A 6 -5.60 27.28 4.77
C LEU A 6 -6.48 26.89 3.57
N ASN A 7 -5.85 26.47 2.48
CA ASN A 7 -6.56 25.95 1.30
C ASN A 7 -7.44 24.75 1.68
N LEU A 8 -6.89 23.80 2.44
CA LEU A 8 -7.61 22.60 2.86
C LEU A 8 -8.85 22.92 3.71
N LYS A 9 -8.75 23.90 4.64
CA LYS A 9 -9.90 24.37 5.43
C LYS A 9 -10.94 25.11 4.59
N GLN A 10 -10.52 25.92 3.63
CA GLN A 10 -11.44 26.59 2.70
C GLN A 10 -12.22 25.57 1.87
N LYS A 11 -11.53 24.55 1.36
CA LYS A 11 -12.15 23.43 0.63
C LYS A 11 -13.16 22.69 1.51
N LEU A 12 -12.80 22.35 2.75
CA LEU A 12 -13.72 21.72 3.71
C LEU A 12 -14.98 22.57 3.94
N SER A 13 -14.84 23.88 4.13
CA SER A 13 -15.99 24.79 4.31
C SER A 13 -16.89 24.81 3.08
N LEU A 14 -16.33 24.83 1.87
CA LEU A 14 -17.09 24.78 0.62
C LEU A 14 -17.87 23.46 0.49
N LEU A 15 -17.21 22.33 0.71
CA LEU A 15 -17.83 21.01 0.63
C LEU A 15 -18.99 20.86 1.63
N LYS A 16 -18.85 21.37 2.86
CA LYS A 16 -19.94 21.37 3.86
C LYS A 16 -21.16 22.17 3.39
N VAL A 17 -20.94 23.35 2.78
CA VAL A 17 -22.02 24.14 2.20
C VAL A 17 -22.68 23.42 1.02
N MET A 18 -21.90 22.71 0.19
CA MET A 18 -22.42 21.91 -0.91
C MET A 18 -23.27 20.74 -0.41
N ARG A 19 -22.77 19.97 0.56
CA ARG A 19 -23.48 18.85 1.22
C ARG A 19 -24.88 19.26 1.70
N ASP A 20 -24.99 20.43 2.34
CA ASP A 20 -26.26 20.89 2.92
C ASP A 20 -27.29 21.31 1.87
N LYS A 21 -26.85 21.61 0.65
CA LYS A 21 -27.69 22.04 -0.47
C LYS A 21 -27.98 20.93 -1.47
N MET A 22 -27.24 19.82 -1.40
CA MET A 22 -27.29 18.76 -2.38
C MET A 22 -28.33 17.69 -1.98
N PRO A 23 -29.17 17.22 -2.91
CA PRO A 23 -30.07 16.10 -2.66
C PRO A 23 -29.28 14.81 -2.41
N ASP A 24 -29.90 13.85 -1.73
CA ASP A 24 -29.27 12.55 -1.49
C ASP A 24 -29.00 11.81 -2.80
N GLY A 25 -27.82 11.16 -2.87
CA GLY A 25 -27.36 10.44 -4.04
C GLY A 25 -25.84 10.44 -4.19
N LYS A 26 -25.37 9.83 -5.27
CA LYS A 26 -23.94 9.57 -5.53
C LYS A 26 -23.05 10.80 -5.44
N GLU A 27 -23.53 11.95 -5.92
CA GLU A 27 -22.76 13.21 -5.85
C GLU A 27 -22.60 13.68 -4.40
N LYS A 28 -23.65 13.53 -3.56
CA LYS A 28 -23.57 13.88 -2.14
C LYS A 28 -22.64 12.95 -1.39
N ASP A 29 -22.63 11.66 -1.73
CA ASP A 29 -21.72 10.67 -1.14
C ASP A 29 -20.25 10.97 -1.45
N VAL A 30 -19.94 11.40 -2.68
CA VAL A 30 -18.62 11.92 -3.06
C VAL A 30 -18.18 13.08 -2.16
N ILE A 31 -19.08 14.04 -1.92
CA ILE A 31 -18.81 15.20 -1.06
C ILE A 31 -18.62 14.77 0.40
N LEU A 32 -19.42 13.84 0.92
CA LEU A 32 -19.30 13.33 2.29
C LEU A 32 -17.98 12.60 2.50
N ILE A 33 -17.58 11.72 1.57
CA ILE A 33 -16.30 11.01 1.61
C ILE A 33 -15.13 12.01 1.60
N ASP A 34 -15.20 13.06 0.77
CA ASP A 34 -14.14 14.08 0.73
C ASP A 34 -14.08 14.90 2.01
N ILE A 35 -15.22 15.22 2.63
CA ILE A 35 -15.27 15.86 3.95
C ILE A 35 -14.56 15.00 5.00
N GLU A 36 -14.91 13.71 5.10
CA GLU A 36 -14.29 12.77 6.05
C GLU A 36 -12.77 12.72 5.87
N LYS A 37 -12.30 12.54 4.64
CA LYS A 37 -10.86 12.49 4.32
C LYS A 37 -10.13 13.79 4.68
N ILE A 38 -10.72 14.94 4.38
CA ILE A 38 -10.11 16.23 4.74
C ILE A 38 -10.05 16.41 6.27
N GLU A 39 -11.09 16.01 6.99
CA GLU A 39 -11.11 16.07 8.44
C GLU A 39 -10.04 15.16 9.06
N GLU A 40 -9.86 13.94 8.55
CA GLU A 40 -8.79 13.03 8.96
C GLU A 40 -7.39 13.63 8.69
N ILE A 41 -7.16 14.22 7.51
CA ILE A 41 -5.90 14.90 7.18
C ILE A 41 -5.63 16.03 8.19
N LEU A 42 -6.64 16.85 8.50
CA LEU A 42 -6.50 17.94 9.46
C LEU A 42 -6.21 17.43 10.87
N GLN A 43 -6.84 16.34 11.30
CA GLN A 43 -6.56 15.70 12.60
C GLN A 43 -5.11 15.17 12.65
N TYR A 44 -4.65 14.51 11.59
CA TYR A 44 -3.28 14.02 11.46
C TYR A 44 -2.24 15.14 11.59
N ILE A 45 -2.45 16.25 10.86
CA ILE A 45 -1.54 17.41 10.89
C ILE A 45 -1.45 18.01 12.30
N LYS A 46 -2.55 18.04 13.05
CA LYS A 46 -2.58 18.60 14.41
C LYS A 46 -1.94 17.67 15.46
N GLY A 47 -1.73 16.39 15.15
CA GLY A 47 -1.27 15.41 16.12
C GLY A 47 -2.31 15.04 17.18
N GLU A 48 -3.60 15.16 16.84
CA GLU A 48 -4.71 14.72 17.68
C GLU A 48 -4.82 13.17 17.67
N ASN A 49 -5.70 12.58 18.50
CA ASN A 49 -6.00 11.15 18.44
C ASN A 49 -6.60 10.82 17.07
N PHE A 50 -5.74 10.41 16.14
CA PHE A 50 -6.11 10.04 14.79
C PHE A 50 -6.81 8.68 14.80
N THR A 51 -8.07 8.67 14.37
CA THR A 51 -8.82 7.45 14.10
C THR A 51 -9.26 7.49 12.65
N ARG A 52 -9.01 6.41 11.91
CA ARG A 52 -9.45 6.28 10.53
C ARG A 52 -10.83 5.63 10.52
N GLU A 53 -11.82 6.34 10.02
CA GLU A 53 -13.21 5.91 10.00
C GLU A 53 -13.82 6.28 8.64
N HIS A 54 -13.72 5.37 7.67
CA HIS A 54 -14.26 5.57 6.32
C HIS A 54 -15.61 4.85 6.16
N HIS A 55 -16.57 5.09 7.06
CA HIS A 55 -17.80 4.30 7.17
C HIS A 55 -18.59 4.24 5.86
N ILE A 56 -18.71 5.38 5.15
CA ILE A 56 -19.47 5.45 3.89
C ILE A 56 -18.79 4.61 2.81
N LEU A 57 -17.48 4.77 2.66
CA LEU A 57 -16.71 4.06 1.65
C LEU A 57 -16.66 2.55 1.92
N GLU A 58 -16.53 2.15 3.18
CA GLU A 58 -16.53 0.75 3.61
C GLU A 58 -17.88 0.09 3.31
N GLU A 59 -19.00 0.75 3.60
CA GLU A 59 -20.35 0.26 3.27
C GLU A 59 -20.55 0.05 1.76
N TYR A 60 -20.03 0.97 0.94
CA TYR A 60 -20.06 0.84 -0.51
C TYR A 60 -19.19 -0.33 -1.00
N CYS A 61 -18.00 -0.49 -0.41
CA CYS A 61 -17.06 -1.56 -0.73
C CYS A 61 -17.68 -2.94 -0.49
N GLU A 62 -18.35 -3.15 0.64
CA GLU A 62 -19.03 -4.41 0.97
C GLU A 62 -20.12 -4.78 -0.04
N LYS A 63 -20.84 -3.78 -0.59
CA LYS A 63 -21.93 -4.01 -1.54
C LYS A 63 -21.45 -4.27 -2.97
N HIS A 64 -20.19 -3.98 -3.31
CA HIS A 64 -19.72 -3.91 -4.71
C HIS A 64 -18.44 -4.74 -4.91
N SER A 65 -18.45 -6.00 -4.46
CA SER A 65 -17.32 -6.92 -4.60
C SER A 65 -17.13 -7.43 -6.05
N ASP A 66 -15.91 -7.84 -6.41
CA ASP A 66 -15.60 -8.36 -7.75
C ASP A 66 -16.01 -9.84 -7.84
N PHE A 67 -17.25 -10.07 -8.26
CA PHE A 67 -17.87 -11.39 -8.34
C PHE A 67 -16.98 -12.48 -8.98
N LYS A 68 -16.25 -12.16 -10.07
CA LYS A 68 -15.42 -13.18 -10.76
C LYS A 68 -14.21 -13.55 -9.93
N THR A 69 -13.56 -12.56 -9.34
CA THR A 69 -12.40 -12.78 -8.48
C THR A 69 -12.83 -13.51 -7.20
N ASP A 70 -13.96 -13.10 -6.61
CA ASP A 70 -14.54 -13.74 -5.43
C ASP A 70 -14.90 -15.21 -5.70
N GLN A 71 -15.56 -15.49 -6.84
CA GLN A 71 -15.91 -16.85 -7.25
C GLN A 71 -14.66 -17.72 -7.43
N PHE A 72 -13.63 -17.22 -8.13
CA PHE A 72 -12.38 -17.96 -8.31
C PHE A 72 -11.71 -18.28 -6.96
N ILE A 73 -11.70 -17.33 -6.04
CA ILE A 73 -11.15 -17.51 -4.69
C ILE A 73 -11.96 -18.55 -3.92
N GLN A 74 -13.29 -18.50 -3.97
CA GLN A 74 -14.17 -19.48 -3.32
C GLN A 74 -13.96 -20.89 -3.87
N GLU A 75 -13.86 -21.04 -5.19
CA GLU A 75 -13.61 -22.33 -5.85
C GLU A 75 -12.23 -22.92 -5.49
N ASN A 76 -11.25 -22.07 -5.16
CA ASN A 76 -9.89 -22.47 -4.82
C ASN A 76 -9.57 -22.36 -3.32
N SER A 77 -10.56 -22.06 -2.49
CA SER A 77 -10.42 -21.72 -1.06
C SER A 77 -9.61 -22.75 -0.29
N LYS A 78 -9.94 -24.03 -0.48
CA LYS A 78 -9.29 -25.16 0.19
C LYS A 78 -7.82 -25.29 -0.17
N ASN A 79 -7.46 -25.11 -1.45
CA ASN A 79 -6.07 -25.20 -1.89
C ASN A 79 -5.25 -24.04 -1.32
N ILE A 80 -5.80 -22.82 -1.38
CA ILE A 80 -5.21 -21.62 -0.79
C ILE A 80 -4.97 -21.82 0.71
N TYR A 81 -6.00 -22.29 1.41
CA TYR A 81 -5.95 -22.56 2.85
C TYR A 81 -4.85 -23.57 3.19
N MET A 82 -4.80 -24.72 2.50
CA MET A 82 -3.78 -25.75 2.74
C MET A 82 -2.36 -25.24 2.48
N GLU A 83 -2.15 -24.46 1.41
CA GLU A 83 -0.83 -23.92 1.09
C GLU A 83 -0.38 -22.83 2.06
N LEU A 84 -1.29 -21.97 2.51
CA LEU A 84 -0.99 -20.97 3.53
C LEU A 84 -0.76 -21.60 4.90
N TYR A 85 -1.39 -22.75 5.19
CA TYR A 85 -1.09 -23.52 6.39
C TYR A 85 0.37 -24.00 6.42
N ASN A 86 1.03 -24.21 5.28
CA ASN A 86 2.48 -24.51 5.23
C ASN A 86 3.37 -23.31 5.62
N LEU A 87 2.79 -22.11 5.72
CA LEU A 87 3.42 -20.90 6.24
C LEU A 87 3.06 -20.63 7.71
N TYR A 88 1.96 -21.22 8.18
CA TYR A 88 1.54 -21.19 9.58
C TYR A 88 2.61 -21.86 10.47
N ASP A 89 2.80 -21.32 11.67
CA ASP A 89 3.82 -21.77 12.65
C ASP A 89 5.30 -21.65 12.23
N LYS A 90 5.61 -20.90 11.16
CA LYS A 90 7.00 -20.56 10.86
C LYS A 90 7.49 -19.47 11.81
N ASP A 91 8.60 -19.74 12.50
CA ASP A 91 9.30 -18.76 13.34
C ASP A 91 9.32 -17.37 12.70
N LEU A 92 8.87 -16.38 13.47
CA LEU A 92 8.93 -14.99 13.06
C LEU A 92 10.41 -14.61 12.84
N PRO A 93 10.77 -14.13 11.63
CA PRO A 93 12.15 -13.80 11.33
C PRO A 93 12.72 -12.77 12.30
N ILE A 94 14.02 -12.87 12.59
CA ILE A 94 14.74 -11.92 13.45
C ILE A 94 14.51 -10.49 12.93
N LYS A 95 14.00 -9.61 13.80
CA LYS A 95 13.89 -8.17 13.53
C LYS A 95 15.26 -7.52 13.66
N PHE A 96 15.64 -6.75 12.64
CA PHE A 96 16.82 -5.92 12.69
C PHE A 96 16.49 -4.50 13.17
N CYS A 97 17.30 -3.99 14.11
CA CYS A 97 17.22 -2.61 14.58
C CYS A 97 18.41 -1.81 14.03
N PHE A 98 18.32 -1.41 12.77
CA PHE A 98 19.19 -0.39 12.20
C PHE A 98 18.37 0.85 11.86
N ASN A 99 18.96 2.01 12.12
CA ASN A 99 18.27 3.26 11.87
C ASN A 99 19.23 4.43 11.67
N ARG A 100 19.89 4.44 10.53
CA ARG A 100 20.66 5.62 10.10
C ARG A 100 19.72 6.80 9.86
N LYS A 101 20.27 8.01 9.97
CA LYS A 101 19.54 9.23 9.66
C LYS A 101 19.97 9.80 8.31
N PHE A 102 19.05 10.44 7.61
CA PHE A 102 19.34 11.30 6.47
C PHE A 102 19.14 12.77 6.89
N LYS A 103 19.76 13.69 6.16
CA LYS A 103 19.28 15.07 6.15
C LYS A 103 18.03 15.15 5.25
N GLU A 104 17.11 16.05 5.56
CA GLU A 104 15.84 16.18 4.81
C GLU A 104 16.09 16.46 3.31
N ASP A 105 16.99 17.39 2.97
CA ASP A 105 17.33 17.69 1.56
C ASP A 105 17.97 16.51 0.82
N GLU A 106 18.81 15.74 1.52
CA GLU A 106 19.43 14.53 0.99
C GLU A 106 18.37 13.45 0.71
N TYR A 107 17.39 13.31 1.60
CA TYR A 107 16.30 12.38 1.43
C TYR A 107 15.48 12.68 0.18
N PHE A 108 15.12 13.95 -0.07
CA PHE A 108 14.36 14.30 -1.27
C PHE A 108 15.13 14.09 -2.56
N ALA A 109 16.41 14.45 -2.61
CA ALA A 109 17.26 14.15 -3.77
C ALA A 109 17.36 12.64 -4.04
N ILE A 110 17.42 11.82 -2.99
CA ILE A 110 17.38 10.35 -3.10
C ILE A 110 16.05 9.88 -3.67
N ILE A 111 14.92 10.42 -3.20
CA ILE A 111 13.57 10.10 -3.71
C ILE A 111 13.46 10.46 -5.19
N GLU A 112 13.85 11.67 -5.60
CA GLU A 112 13.82 12.07 -7.01
C GLU A 112 14.69 11.15 -7.89
N SER A 113 15.89 10.82 -7.43
CA SER A 113 16.80 9.93 -8.16
C SER A 113 16.22 8.52 -8.29
N PHE A 114 15.58 8.00 -7.23
CA PHE A 114 14.89 6.73 -7.26
C PHE A 114 13.70 6.73 -8.21
N LEU A 115 12.84 7.75 -8.12
CA LEU A 115 11.63 7.84 -8.95
C LEU A 115 11.99 7.95 -10.43
N ARG A 116 13.05 8.70 -10.77
CA ARG A 116 13.60 8.77 -12.13
C ARG A 116 14.02 7.40 -12.66
N TYR A 117 14.57 6.54 -11.80
CA TYR A 117 14.98 5.19 -12.16
C TYR A 117 13.79 4.22 -12.27
N ILE A 118 12.83 4.29 -11.35
CA ILE A 118 11.76 3.30 -11.21
C ILE A 118 10.58 3.58 -12.17
N ASN A 119 10.10 4.82 -12.19
CA ASN A 119 8.87 5.22 -12.86
C ASN A 119 8.79 6.76 -13.03
N PRO A 120 9.05 7.29 -14.25
CA PRO A 120 8.97 8.72 -14.52
C PRO A 120 7.59 9.36 -14.27
N GLU A 121 6.49 8.60 -14.39
CA GLU A 121 5.15 9.12 -14.08
C GLU A 121 5.01 9.40 -12.58
N MET A 122 5.53 8.51 -11.72
CA MET A 122 5.58 8.74 -10.28
C MET A 122 6.44 9.96 -9.92
N LEU A 123 7.53 10.21 -10.65
CA LEU A 123 8.34 11.42 -10.48
C LEU A 123 7.54 12.69 -10.81
N SER A 124 6.76 12.65 -11.89
CA SER A 124 5.89 13.77 -12.26
C SER A 124 4.83 14.06 -11.19
N ILE A 125 4.21 13.01 -10.64
CA ILE A 125 3.25 13.12 -9.53
C ILE A 125 3.95 13.75 -8.31
N PHE A 126 5.13 13.24 -7.95
CA PHE A 126 5.88 13.75 -6.81
C PHE A 126 6.18 15.26 -6.95
N HIS A 127 6.65 15.71 -8.12
CA HIS A 127 6.90 17.14 -8.35
C HIS A 127 5.63 17.99 -8.26
N SER A 128 4.51 17.53 -8.84
CA SER A 128 3.23 18.24 -8.72
C SER A 128 2.80 18.37 -7.26
N MET A 129 2.85 17.28 -6.50
CA MET A 129 2.48 17.28 -5.09
C MET A 129 3.38 18.19 -4.23
N ILE A 130 4.67 18.33 -4.58
CA ILE A 130 5.56 19.32 -3.94
C ILE A 130 5.09 20.74 -4.25
N GLN A 131 4.91 21.05 -5.54
CA GLN A 131 4.52 22.37 -6.00
C GLN A 131 3.20 22.82 -5.37
N ASP A 132 2.23 21.91 -5.31
CA ASP A 132 0.87 22.16 -4.82
C ASP A 132 0.74 21.99 -3.30
N LYS A 133 1.85 21.70 -2.60
CA LYS A 133 1.88 21.51 -1.14
C LYS A 133 0.88 20.46 -0.68
N GLN A 134 0.96 19.25 -1.24
CA GLN A 134 0.07 18.12 -0.97
C GLN A 134 0.72 17.01 -0.14
N ILE A 135 1.97 17.21 0.31
CA ILE A 135 2.70 16.25 1.13
C ILE A 135 2.95 16.85 2.52
N GLU A 136 2.45 16.17 3.56
CA GLU A 136 2.77 16.46 4.95
C GLU A 136 3.84 15.48 5.43
N ILE A 137 4.99 16.00 5.83
CA ILE A 137 5.99 15.23 6.56
C ILE A 137 5.90 15.62 8.03
N ASN A 138 5.48 14.68 8.87
CA ASN A 138 5.30 14.92 10.30
C ASN A 138 6.24 14.04 11.14
N GLU A 139 7.17 14.68 11.84
CA GLU A 139 8.13 14.00 12.72
C GLU A 139 7.53 13.65 14.10
N LYS A 140 6.42 14.29 14.49
CA LYS A 140 5.93 14.36 15.87
C LYS A 140 4.79 13.40 16.22
N LEU A 141 4.28 12.64 15.25
CA LEU A 141 3.20 11.71 15.52
C LEU A 141 3.70 10.51 16.33
N SER A 142 2.80 10.01 17.18
CA SER A 142 3.05 8.91 18.12
C SER A 142 3.59 7.65 17.41
N LEU A 143 4.14 6.73 18.22
CA LEU A 143 4.81 5.49 17.79
C LEU A 143 4.07 4.63 16.74
N ASN A 144 2.77 4.88 16.51
CA ASN A 144 1.89 4.10 15.63
C ASN A 144 1.43 4.81 14.36
N ALA A 145 1.79 6.08 14.11
CA ALA A 145 1.37 6.75 12.88
C ALA A 145 2.15 6.18 11.67
N GLU A 146 1.40 5.66 10.71
CA GLU A 146 1.88 5.16 9.42
C GLU A 146 1.85 6.28 8.36
N GLY A 147 2.25 5.94 7.13
CA GLY A 147 1.97 6.78 5.97
C GLY A 147 0.50 6.61 5.54
N TYR A 148 -0.06 7.61 4.88
CA TYR A 148 -1.38 7.54 4.26
C TYR A 148 -1.43 8.32 2.95
N CYS A 149 -2.13 7.76 1.97
CA CYS A 149 -2.50 8.42 0.73
C CYS A 149 -4.02 8.61 0.66
N TYR A 150 -4.45 9.86 0.52
CA TYR A 150 -5.85 10.25 0.37
C TYR A 150 -6.08 10.82 -1.01
N LYS A 151 -7.12 10.35 -1.70
CA LYS A 151 -7.61 10.98 -2.93
C LYS A 151 -8.97 11.61 -2.68
N LEU A 152 -9.12 12.89 -2.98
CA LEU A 152 -10.40 13.56 -3.06
C LEU A 152 -11.08 13.22 -4.39
N LEU A 153 -12.34 12.84 -4.33
CA LEU A 153 -13.13 12.37 -5.46
C LEU A 153 -13.73 13.53 -6.27
N SER A 154 -13.99 14.66 -5.61
CA SER A 154 -14.61 15.84 -6.23
C SER A 154 -13.71 16.58 -7.21
N ASP A 155 -12.38 16.50 -7.03
CA ASP A 155 -11.40 17.21 -7.85
C ASP A 155 -10.15 16.40 -8.19
N ASP A 156 -10.18 15.08 -7.94
CA ASP A 156 -9.09 14.14 -8.17
C ASP A 156 -7.76 14.46 -7.44
N THR A 157 -7.75 15.39 -6.48
CA THR A 157 -6.53 15.78 -5.74
C THR A 157 -6.06 14.67 -4.80
N CYS A 158 -4.76 14.36 -4.80
CA CYS A 158 -4.16 13.44 -3.83
C CYS A 158 -3.39 14.19 -2.74
N TYR A 159 -3.41 13.66 -1.51
CA TYR A 159 -2.60 14.11 -0.38
C TYR A 159 -1.84 12.92 0.19
N ILE A 160 -0.56 13.16 0.54
CA ILE A 160 0.26 12.17 1.23
C ILE A 160 0.59 12.68 2.63
N LEU A 161 0.35 11.82 3.60
CA LEU A 161 0.77 11.99 4.98
C LEU A 161 1.90 11.00 5.21
N SER A 162 3.07 11.48 5.64
CA SER A 162 4.22 10.62 5.87
C SER A 162 4.83 10.88 7.25
N ALA A 163 4.78 9.86 8.10
CA ALA A 163 5.46 9.87 9.39
C ALA A 163 6.97 9.61 9.19
N TYR A 164 7.67 10.60 8.65
CA TYR A 164 9.11 10.58 8.45
C TYR A 164 9.81 11.48 9.47
N ASN A 165 10.73 10.90 10.24
CA ASN A 165 11.50 11.58 11.29
C ASN A 165 13.01 11.51 11.01
N ASN A 166 13.38 11.66 9.73
CA ASN A 166 14.75 11.58 9.24
C ASN A 166 15.44 10.22 9.41
N LYS A 167 14.71 9.17 9.80
CA LYS A 167 15.25 7.83 10.05
C LYS A 167 15.01 6.90 8.85
N MET A 168 16.01 6.10 8.48
CA MET A 168 15.94 5.15 7.37
C MET A 168 14.80 4.15 7.51
N SER A 169 14.46 3.73 8.73
CA SER A 169 13.33 2.82 8.96
C SER A 169 11.97 3.39 8.61
N LYS A 170 11.88 4.70 8.37
CA LYS A 170 10.67 5.41 7.94
C LYS A 170 10.84 6.02 6.56
N ALA A 171 12.02 5.88 5.94
CA ALA A 171 12.34 6.47 4.65
C ALA A 171 11.57 5.79 3.49
N THR A 172 11.05 4.58 3.69
CA THR A 172 10.21 3.87 2.72
C THR A 172 8.77 4.35 2.68
N ASN A 173 8.30 5.04 3.73
CA ASN A 173 6.90 5.48 3.83
C ASN A 173 6.51 6.38 2.65
N LEU A 174 7.32 7.38 2.31
CA LEU A 174 6.98 8.28 1.20
C LEU A 174 6.96 7.57 -0.17
N PRO A 175 7.98 6.76 -0.57
CA PRO A 175 7.88 5.92 -1.77
C PRO A 175 6.64 5.03 -1.81
N TYR A 176 6.28 4.43 -0.68
CA TYR A 176 5.10 3.58 -0.54
C TYR A 176 3.81 4.37 -0.83
N GLU A 177 3.62 5.51 -0.16
CA GLU A 177 2.43 6.35 -0.37
C GLU A 177 2.40 7.01 -1.75
N LEU A 178 3.56 7.32 -2.34
CA LEU A 178 3.63 7.80 -3.73
C LEU A 178 3.16 6.73 -4.73
N ALA A 179 3.40 5.45 -4.43
CA ALA A 179 2.86 4.36 -5.24
C ALA A 179 1.33 4.31 -5.16
N HIS A 180 0.74 4.55 -3.98
CA HIS A 180 -0.70 4.69 -3.84
C HIS A 180 -1.24 5.92 -4.55
N ALA A 181 -0.56 7.07 -4.50
CA ALA A 181 -0.97 8.27 -5.23
C ALA A 181 -0.94 8.02 -6.75
N TYR A 182 0.10 7.33 -7.24
CA TYR A 182 0.18 6.89 -8.62
C TYR A 182 -0.95 5.94 -9.01
N GLN A 183 -1.32 5.00 -8.14
CA GLN A 183 -2.45 4.12 -8.39
C GLN A 183 -3.78 4.87 -8.40
N ALA A 184 -4.04 5.67 -7.36
CA ALA A 184 -5.28 6.44 -7.20
C ALA A 184 -5.45 7.47 -8.32
N GLY A 185 -4.37 8.02 -8.86
CA GLY A 185 -4.37 8.94 -10.00
C GLY A 185 -4.98 8.35 -11.28
N LYS A 186 -5.09 7.02 -11.39
CA LYS A 186 -5.66 6.35 -12.57
C LYS A 186 -7.16 6.04 -12.47
N PHE A 187 -7.80 6.30 -11.33
CA PHE A 187 -9.22 6.01 -11.09
C PHE A 187 -10.02 7.30 -10.96
N HIS A 188 -11.15 7.48 -11.64
CA HIS A 188 -11.91 8.74 -11.61
C HIS A 188 -13.32 8.56 -11.05
N GLY A 189 -13.66 9.39 -10.05
CA GLY A 189 -14.96 9.32 -9.39
C GLY A 189 -15.15 8.10 -8.48
N LEU A 190 -16.37 7.97 -7.93
CA LEU A 190 -16.67 7.00 -6.87
C LEU A 190 -16.54 5.54 -7.33
N ASP A 191 -17.17 5.16 -8.45
CA ASP A 191 -17.23 3.75 -8.88
C ASP A 191 -15.84 3.17 -9.17
N ASP A 192 -14.96 3.96 -9.80
CA ASP A 192 -13.59 3.54 -10.09
C ASP A 192 -12.77 3.44 -8.82
N MET A 193 -12.96 4.37 -7.87
CA MET A 193 -12.29 4.29 -6.58
C MET A 193 -12.77 3.12 -5.74
N LEU A 194 -14.05 2.73 -5.83
CA LEU A 194 -14.54 1.50 -5.19
C LEU A 194 -13.80 0.26 -5.71
N LYS A 195 -13.53 0.18 -7.02
CA LYS A 195 -12.73 -0.92 -7.59
C LYS A 195 -11.32 -0.95 -7.01
N TYR A 196 -10.69 0.21 -6.87
CA TYR A 196 -9.38 0.34 -6.24
C TYR A 196 -9.38 -0.14 -4.78
N TYR A 197 -10.33 0.35 -3.96
CA TYR A 197 -10.43 -0.01 -2.55
C TYR A 197 -10.82 -1.48 -2.33
N ASN A 198 -11.63 -2.05 -3.24
CA ASN A 198 -12.02 -3.46 -3.17
C ASN A 198 -10.96 -4.43 -3.68
N SER A 199 -9.87 -3.94 -4.28
CA SER A 199 -8.88 -4.81 -4.90
C SER A 199 -8.16 -5.73 -3.91
N TYR A 200 -8.04 -7.01 -4.28
CA TYR A 200 -7.24 -8.02 -3.57
C TYR A 200 -5.74 -7.74 -3.61
N PHE A 201 -5.31 -6.85 -4.49
CA PHE A 201 -3.91 -6.60 -4.83
C PHE A 201 -3.51 -5.14 -4.65
N LYS A 202 -4.38 -4.31 -4.07
CA LYS A 202 -4.17 -2.86 -3.87
C LYS A 202 -2.77 -2.55 -3.31
N GLU A 203 -2.34 -3.29 -2.30
CA GLU A 203 -1.08 -3.04 -1.58
C GLU A 203 0.14 -3.65 -2.29
N SER A 204 -0.04 -4.46 -3.33
CA SER A 204 1.05 -5.22 -3.94
C SER A 204 2.14 -4.34 -4.58
N TYR A 205 1.74 -3.33 -5.38
CA TYR A 205 2.66 -2.41 -6.04
C TYR A 205 3.34 -1.45 -5.04
N PRO A 206 2.65 -0.84 -4.07
CA PRO A 206 3.29 -0.09 -2.97
C PRO A 206 4.35 -0.88 -2.21
N ILE A 207 4.07 -2.13 -1.81
CA ILE A 207 5.05 -2.99 -1.14
C ILE A 207 6.25 -3.28 -2.05
N PHE A 208 6.00 -3.50 -3.35
CA PHE A 208 7.06 -3.65 -4.34
C PHE A 208 7.94 -2.40 -4.49
N ILE A 209 7.34 -1.20 -4.48
CA ILE A 209 8.06 0.08 -4.51
C ILE A 209 8.88 0.28 -3.24
N GLU A 210 8.34 -0.01 -2.06
CA GLU A 210 9.10 0.01 -0.80
C GLU A 210 10.33 -0.90 -0.86
N TYR A 211 10.15 -2.13 -1.35
CA TYR A 211 11.25 -3.08 -1.51
C TYR A 211 12.33 -2.56 -2.46
N THR A 212 11.93 -2.11 -3.64
CA THR A 212 12.87 -1.64 -4.68
C THR A 212 13.57 -0.35 -4.29
N PHE A 213 12.91 0.51 -3.51
CA PHE A 213 13.56 1.66 -2.87
C PHE A 213 14.66 1.21 -1.90
N GLY A 214 14.38 0.20 -1.08
CA GLY A 214 15.40 -0.48 -0.27
C GLY A 214 16.59 -0.93 -1.14
N GLU A 215 16.34 -1.72 -2.17
CA GLU A 215 17.40 -2.18 -3.09
C GLU A 215 18.19 -1.06 -3.74
N PHE A 216 17.53 0.05 -4.11
CA PHE A 216 18.18 1.23 -4.66
C PHE A 216 19.18 1.86 -3.67
N LEU A 217 18.92 1.75 -2.37
CA LEU A 217 19.80 2.24 -1.31
C LEU A 217 20.95 1.27 -0.97
N ARG A 218 20.89 0.01 -1.44
CA ARG A 218 21.91 -1.02 -1.14
C ARG A 218 23.34 -0.57 -1.47
N PRO A 219 23.63 -0.09 -2.70
CA PRO A 219 24.98 0.34 -3.06
C PRO A 219 25.46 1.59 -2.30
N ARG A 220 24.56 2.28 -1.59
CA ARG A 220 24.85 3.46 -0.76
C ARG A 220 25.18 3.10 0.69
N GLY A 221 25.35 1.80 0.98
CA GLY A 221 25.79 1.29 2.28
C GLY A 221 24.66 1.03 3.28
N TYR A 222 23.41 0.92 2.83
CA TYR A 222 22.22 0.70 3.68
C TYR A 222 21.77 -0.77 3.75
N ASP A 223 22.66 -1.72 3.44
CA ASP A 223 22.38 -3.17 3.37
C ASP A 223 21.61 -3.74 4.56
N ARG A 224 21.88 -3.23 5.77
CA ARG A 224 21.25 -3.71 7.00
C ARG A 224 19.83 -3.14 7.21
N ASP A 225 19.58 -1.92 6.75
CA ASP A 225 18.24 -1.31 6.77
C ASP A 225 17.33 -2.00 5.74
N ILE A 226 17.90 -2.51 4.64
CA ILE A 226 17.15 -3.27 3.63
C ILE A 226 16.71 -4.61 4.18
N LEU A 227 17.59 -5.34 4.86
CA LEU A 227 17.20 -6.58 5.54
C LEU A 227 16.02 -6.35 6.50
N LYS A 228 15.94 -5.17 7.13
CA LYS A 228 14.78 -4.80 7.95
C LYS A 228 13.50 -4.67 7.10
N ILE A 229 13.56 -4.00 5.96
CA ILE A 229 12.43 -3.89 5.03
C ILE A 229 11.98 -5.29 4.56
N GLU A 230 12.92 -6.11 4.08
CA GLU A 230 12.63 -7.51 3.68
C GLU A 230 12.01 -8.30 4.85
N SER A 231 12.55 -8.12 6.07
CA SER A 231 12.04 -8.77 7.27
C SER A 231 10.63 -8.34 7.63
N ASN A 232 10.30 -7.06 7.49
CA ASN A 232 8.99 -6.51 7.82
C ASN A 232 7.92 -7.03 6.86
N ILE A 233 8.20 -7.08 5.56
CA ILE A 233 7.27 -7.63 4.56
C ILE A 233 6.96 -9.10 4.88
N ILE A 234 8.00 -9.89 5.19
CA ILE A 234 7.83 -11.32 5.53
C ILE A 234 7.13 -11.51 6.88
N TYR A 235 7.51 -10.72 7.90
CA TYR A 235 6.88 -10.73 9.22
C TYR A 235 5.40 -10.40 9.09
N ASN A 236 5.04 -9.39 8.30
CA ASN A 236 3.65 -9.01 8.06
C ASN A 236 2.87 -10.13 7.38
N LEU A 237 3.45 -10.84 6.41
CA LEU A 237 2.81 -12.00 5.79
C LEU A 237 2.55 -13.11 6.82
N ILE A 238 3.58 -13.53 7.56
CA ILE A 238 3.47 -14.62 8.54
C ILE A 238 2.47 -14.23 9.65
N ALA A 239 2.57 -13.01 10.20
CA ALA A 239 1.68 -12.56 11.26
C ALA A 239 0.21 -12.51 10.82
N ARG A 240 -0.07 -12.12 9.56
CA ARG A 240 -1.45 -12.12 9.02
C ARG A 240 -1.96 -13.52 8.79
N ILE A 241 -1.12 -14.41 8.28
CA ILE A 241 -1.45 -15.83 8.14
C ILE A 241 -1.78 -16.42 9.50
N THR A 242 -0.90 -16.28 10.49
CA THR A 242 -1.12 -16.73 11.87
C THR A 242 -2.41 -16.17 12.45
N TYR A 243 -2.61 -14.85 12.38
CA TYR A 243 -3.81 -14.20 12.89
C TYR A 243 -5.11 -14.73 12.26
N ALA A 244 -5.10 -14.97 10.94
CA ALA A 244 -6.26 -15.50 10.25
C ALA A 244 -6.54 -16.94 10.69
N PHE A 245 -5.54 -17.82 10.71
CA PHE A 245 -5.70 -19.21 11.15
C PHE A 245 -6.05 -19.35 12.65
N ASP A 246 -5.64 -18.42 13.51
CA ASP A 246 -6.05 -18.39 14.92
C ASP A 246 -7.54 -18.06 15.12
N ARG A 247 -8.20 -17.50 14.10
CA ARG A 247 -9.58 -16.97 14.18
C ARG A 247 -10.59 -17.67 13.29
N VAL A 248 -10.13 -18.34 12.24
CA VAL A 248 -11.00 -19.05 11.29
C VAL A 248 -10.73 -20.54 11.38
N SER A 249 -11.80 -21.33 11.39
CA SER A 249 -11.71 -22.79 11.51
C SER A 249 -11.93 -23.50 10.16
N SER A 250 -12.30 -22.75 9.12
CA SER A 250 -12.61 -23.28 7.79
C SER A 250 -12.06 -22.41 6.65
N PRO A 251 -11.82 -23.01 5.46
CA PRO A 251 -11.45 -22.27 4.24
C PRO A 251 -12.46 -21.20 3.84
N GLU A 252 -13.75 -21.43 4.09
CA GLU A 252 -14.84 -20.51 3.76
C GLU A 252 -14.81 -19.26 4.66
N GLU A 253 -14.58 -19.45 5.96
CA GLU A 253 -14.40 -18.34 6.92
C GLU A 253 -13.14 -17.52 6.61
N PHE A 254 -12.08 -18.19 6.14
CA PHE A 254 -10.81 -17.54 5.78
C PHE A 254 -10.96 -16.51 4.64
N ILE A 255 -11.88 -16.74 3.70
CA ILE A 255 -12.12 -15.83 2.57
C ILE A 255 -12.93 -14.59 2.99
N ILE A 256 -13.87 -14.78 3.93
CA ILE A 256 -14.75 -13.72 4.43
C ILE A 256 -13.96 -12.77 5.35
N ASP A 257 -12.92 -13.25 6.02
CA ASP A 257 -12.02 -12.39 6.79
C ASP A 257 -11.22 -11.46 5.85
N GLY A 258 -11.36 -10.15 6.05
CA GLY A 258 -10.65 -9.12 5.27
C GLY A 258 -9.11 -9.23 5.30
N GLN A 259 -8.56 -10.13 6.11
CA GLN A 259 -7.15 -10.53 6.05
C GLN A 259 -6.77 -11.18 4.72
N PHE A 260 -7.68 -11.89 4.05
CA PHE A 260 -7.33 -12.61 2.83
C PHE A 260 -6.88 -11.68 1.69
N LYS A 261 -7.54 -10.52 1.53
CA LYS A 261 -7.11 -9.45 0.61
C LYS A 261 -5.68 -8.98 0.93
N LYS A 262 -5.38 -8.79 2.22
CA LYS A 262 -4.05 -8.33 2.67
C LYS A 262 -2.96 -9.39 2.44
N ILE A 263 -3.26 -10.66 2.68
CA ILE A 263 -2.36 -11.80 2.39
C ILE A 263 -2.10 -11.88 0.89
N THR A 264 -3.15 -11.81 0.07
CA THR A 264 -3.05 -11.90 -1.39
C THR A 264 -2.21 -10.77 -1.99
N SER A 265 -2.38 -9.53 -1.52
CA SER A 265 -1.52 -8.40 -1.90
C SER A 265 -0.04 -8.65 -1.56
N LEU A 266 0.24 -9.21 -0.38
CA LEU A 266 1.62 -9.54 0.04
C LEU A 266 2.23 -10.65 -0.81
N LEU A 267 1.46 -11.69 -1.15
CA LEU A 267 1.92 -12.76 -2.03
C LEU A 267 2.29 -12.23 -3.42
N LEU A 268 1.45 -11.36 -3.99
CA LEU A 268 1.75 -10.74 -5.29
C LEU A 268 3.00 -9.85 -5.19
N ALA A 269 3.12 -9.04 -4.14
CA ALA A 269 4.33 -8.24 -3.94
C ALA A 269 5.59 -9.13 -3.89
N MET A 270 5.55 -10.26 -3.18
CA MET A 270 6.67 -11.21 -3.12
C MET A 270 6.99 -11.85 -4.47
N TYR A 271 5.97 -12.19 -5.25
CA TYR A 271 6.15 -12.64 -6.64
C TYR A 271 6.89 -11.58 -7.46
N LEU A 272 6.41 -10.33 -7.45
CA LEU A 272 7.03 -9.22 -8.18
C LEU A 272 8.47 -8.94 -7.74
N ILE A 273 8.75 -9.02 -6.43
CA ILE A 273 10.09 -8.89 -5.87
C ILE A 273 11.01 -10.01 -6.37
N ASN A 274 10.52 -11.25 -6.43
CA ASN A 274 11.29 -12.38 -6.96
C ASN A 274 11.62 -12.18 -8.45
N GLU A 275 10.67 -11.73 -9.26
CA GLU A 275 10.91 -11.40 -10.67
C GLU A 275 11.93 -10.26 -10.83
N TYR A 276 11.83 -9.21 -10.00
CA TYR A 276 12.81 -8.12 -9.97
C TYR A 276 14.22 -8.57 -9.59
N LYS A 277 14.35 -9.50 -8.63
CA LYS A 277 15.64 -10.09 -8.26
C LYS A 277 16.27 -10.91 -9.39
N LYS A 278 15.46 -11.61 -10.19
CA LYS A 278 15.93 -12.37 -11.36
C LYS A 278 16.42 -11.44 -12.47
N SER A 279 15.65 -10.39 -12.76
CA SER A 279 15.99 -9.38 -13.76
C SER A 279 15.34 -8.06 -13.38
N LYS A 280 16.15 -7.05 -13.02
CA LYS A 280 15.65 -5.74 -12.61
C LYS A 280 14.74 -5.12 -13.67
N PHE A 281 15.15 -5.17 -14.94
CA PHE A 281 14.39 -4.59 -16.04
C PHE A 281 13.05 -5.34 -16.25
N ASN A 282 13.09 -6.67 -16.38
CA ASN A 282 11.87 -7.45 -16.64
C ASN A 282 10.92 -7.41 -15.45
N GLY A 283 11.43 -7.51 -14.22
CA GLY A 283 10.59 -7.45 -13.02
C GLY A 283 9.92 -6.10 -12.83
N LEU A 284 10.59 -4.99 -13.21
CA LEU A 284 9.94 -3.68 -13.23
C LEU A 284 8.82 -3.61 -14.26
N GLN A 285 9.02 -4.18 -15.44
CA GLN A 285 7.99 -4.21 -16.47
C GLN A 285 6.79 -5.06 -16.01
N ILE A 286 7.04 -6.26 -15.49
CA ILE A 286 5.99 -7.14 -14.94
C ILE A 286 5.21 -6.43 -13.82
N ALA A 287 5.90 -5.74 -12.90
CA ALA A 287 5.22 -5.00 -11.84
C ALA A 287 4.33 -3.87 -12.38
N LYS A 288 4.77 -3.17 -13.43
CA LYS A 288 3.95 -2.15 -14.11
C LYS A 288 2.74 -2.77 -14.81
N ASP A 289 2.95 -3.83 -15.57
CA ASP A 289 1.89 -4.52 -16.30
C ASP A 289 0.81 -5.08 -15.35
N MET A 290 1.23 -5.69 -14.23
CA MET A 290 0.32 -6.20 -13.21
C MET A 290 -0.46 -5.07 -12.53
N ASN A 291 0.21 -3.95 -12.24
CA ASN A 291 -0.46 -2.77 -11.69
C ASN A 291 -1.46 -2.17 -12.70
N ASP A 292 -1.17 -2.22 -14.00
CA ASP A 292 -2.08 -1.78 -15.05
C ASP A 292 -3.32 -2.69 -15.19
N LEU A 293 -3.20 -3.99 -14.94
CA LEU A 293 -4.35 -4.89 -14.84
C LEU A 293 -5.26 -4.56 -13.64
N LEU A 294 -4.71 -4.05 -12.54
CA LEU A 294 -5.51 -3.57 -11.41
C LEU A 294 -6.36 -2.37 -11.82
N PHE A 295 -5.80 -1.41 -12.55
CA PHE A 295 -6.53 -0.25 -13.06
C PHE A 295 -7.67 -0.64 -14.00
N GLN A 296 -7.46 -1.66 -14.82
CA GLN A 296 -8.48 -2.15 -15.74
C GLN A 296 -9.58 -2.97 -15.03
N ASN A 297 -9.52 -3.11 -13.71
CA ASN A 297 -10.38 -4.02 -12.93
C ASN A 297 -10.33 -5.47 -13.46
N ARG A 298 -9.13 -5.90 -13.87
CA ARG A 298 -8.86 -7.23 -14.42
C ARG A 298 -8.05 -8.06 -13.43
N GLN A 299 -8.42 -8.01 -12.16
CA GLN A 299 -7.74 -8.71 -11.08
C GLN A 299 -7.71 -10.23 -11.30
N PHE A 300 -8.80 -10.78 -11.86
CA PHE A 300 -8.85 -12.18 -12.25
C PHE A 300 -7.81 -12.56 -13.32
N GLU A 301 -7.42 -11.63 -14.20
CA GLU A 301 -6.38 -11.89 -15.22
C GLU A 301 -4.99 -12.00 -14.59
N ILE A 302 -4.74 -11.35 -13.46
CA ILE A 302 -3.51 -11.53 -12.68
C ILE A 302 -3.41 -12.97 -12.19
N PHE A 303 -4.51 -13.53 -11.67
CA PHE A 303 -4.57 -14.93 -11.28
C PHE A 303 -4.37 -15.89 -12.46
N LYS A 304 -4.92 -15.58 -13.64
CA LYS A 304 -4.70 -16.40 -14.85
C LYS A 304 -3.26 -16.37 -15.34
N GLN A 305 -2.64 -15.18 -15.36
CA GLN A 305 -1.30 -15.01 -15.91
C GLN A 305 -0.23 -15.59 -14.99
N ILE A 306 -0.35 -15.35 -13.68
CA ILE A 306 0.63 -15.83 -12.71
C ILE A 306 0.34 -17.28 -12.34
N GLY A 307 -0.94 -17.63 -12.15
CA GLY A 307 -1.35 -18.89 -11.55
C GLY A 307 -1.24 -18.84 -10.03
N LEU A 308 -2.24 -19.41 -9.34
CA LEU A 308 -2.29 -19.43 -7.87
C LEU A 308 -1.07 -20.11 -7.25
N GLU A 309 -0.63 -21.22 -7.84
CA GLU A 309 0.54 -21.99 -7.41
C GLU A 309 1.81 -21.13 -7.38
N ASN A 310 2.07 -20.36 -8.44
CA ASN A 310 3.27 -19.50 -8.53
C ASN A 310 3.23 -18.34 -7.52
N LEU A 311 2.04 -17.78 -7.26
CA LEU A 311 1.80 -16.77 -6.23
C LEU A 311 2.17 -17.30 -4.84
N LEU A 312 1.69 -18.50 -4.50
CA LEU A 312 1.95 -19.15 -3.21
C LEU A 312 3.42 -19.59 -3.07
N ASN A 313 3.97 -20.23 -4.11
CA ASN A 313 5.38 -20.65 -4.17
C ASN A 313 6.35 -19.48 -4.01
N SER A 314 5.99 -18.30 -4.51
CA SER A 314 6.79 -17.08 -4.34
C SER A 314 6.85 -16.62 -2.89
N GLY A 315 5.74 -16.69 -2.16
CA GLY A 315 5.70 -16.42 -0.72
C GLY A 315 6.59 -17.38 0.07
N MET A 316 6.47 -18.69 -0.21
CA MET A 316 7.32 -19.73 0.39
C MET A 316 8.81 -19.50 0.11
N THR A 317 9.15 -19.20 -1.15
CA THR A 317 10.51 -18.94 -1.59
C THR A 317 11.10 -17.70 -0.90
N ALA A 318 10.31 -16.63 -0.75
CA ALA A 318 10.74 -15.42 -0.07
C ALA A 318 11.11 -15.68 1.41
N VAL A 319 10.27 -16.44 2.13
CA VAL A 319 10.53 -16.85 3.53
C VAL A 319 11.81 -17.68 3.63
N VAL A 320 11.99 -18.67 2.75
CA VAL A 320 13.18 -19.54 2.74
C VAL A 320 14.46 -18.73 2.45
N ASN A 321 14.42 -17.88 1.44
CA ASN A 321 15.56 -17.05 1.04
C ASN A 321 15.95 -16.07 2.15
N TYR A 322 14.98 -15.45 2.82
CA TYR A 322 15.27 -14.58 3.96
C TYR A 322 15.96 -15.34 5.10
N LYS A 323 15.43 -16.52 5.49
CA LYS A 323 16.05 -17.35 6.54
C LYS A 323 17.52 -17.69 6.21
N ARG A 324 17.85 -17.94 4.94
CA ARG A 324 19.23 -18.14 4.46
C ARG A 324 20.08 -16.87 4.55
N SER A 325 19.57 -15.73 4.11
CA SER A 325 20.27 -14.43 4.14
C SER A 325 20.62 -13.97 5.56
N VAL A 326 19.77 -14.27 6.54
CA VAL A 326 20.05 -13.94 7.95
C VAL A 326 21.12 -14.86 8.54
N ARG A 327 21.09 -16.17 8.22
CA ARG A 327 22.07 -17.13 8.72
C ARG A 327 23.49 -16.88 8.20
N SER A 328 23.64 -16.42 6.97
CA SER A 328 24.94 -16.13 6.36
C SER A 328 25.59 -14.83 6.86
N LYS A 329 24.86 -14.00 7.60
CA LYS A 329 25.33 -12.73 8.17
C LYS A 329 25.52 -12.77 9.69
N LYS A 330 25.29 -13.92 10.32
CA LYS A 330 25.75 -14.25 11.68
C LYS A 330 27.14 -14.87 11.55
#